data_AF-A0AAU6DT52-F1
#
_entry.id   AF-A0AAU6DT52-F1
#
_cell.length_a   1.000
_cell.length_b   1.000
_cell.length_c   1.000
_cell.angle_alpha   90.00
_cell.angle_beta   90.00
_cell.angle_gamma   90.00
#
_symmetry.space_group_name_H-M   'P 1'
#
loop_
_entity.id
_entity.type
_entity.pdbx_description
1 polymer ?
#
loop_
_entity_poly.entity_id
_entity_poly.type
_entity_poly.pdbx_seq_one_letter_code
_entity_poly.pdbx_strand_id
1 'polypeptide(L)'
;MAKQKTLSAEEQAELAARALLVELKRTAEQAQAAALASPYSAKGWTPWREAAQELQAAITQHAAVHGVNRFKVESWVTYQALHAEDDGAA
;
A
#
# COMPACT_ATOMS: atom_id res chain seq x y z
N MET A 1 6.43 6.38 -36.69
CA MET A 1 5.55 7.00 -35.68
C MET A 1 5.08 5.88 -34.75
N ALA A 2 5.64 5.77 -33.54
CA ALA A 2 5.19 4.76 -32.58
C ALA A 2 3.81 5.17 -32.04
N LYS A 3 2.80 4.32 -32.23
CA LYS A 3 1.49 4.51 -31.60
C LYS A 3 1.65 4.26 -30.10
N GLN A 4 1.46 5.29 -29.27
CA GLN A 4 1.34 5.11 -27.83
C GLN A 4 0.12 4.23 -27.55
N LYS A 5 0.31 3.15 -26.79
CA LYS A 5 -0.79 2.29 -26.34
C LYS A 5 -1.42 2.94 -25.11
N THR A 6 -2.61 3.52 -25.28
CA THR A 6 -3.42 3.99 -24.15
C THR A 6 -3.92 2.78 -23.37
N LEU A 7 -3.72 2.78 -22.05
CA LEU A 7 -4.23 1.74 -21.16
C LEU A 7 -5.76 1.74 -21.15
N SER A 8 -6.37 0.57 -21.03
CA SER A 8 -7.80 0.43 -20.83
C SER A 8 -8.24 1.05 -19.50
N ALA A 9 -9.54 1.32 -19.35
CA ALA A 9 -10.08 1.82 -18.09
C ALA A 9 -9.85 0.83 -16.93
N GLU A 10 -9.86 -0.47 -17.21
CA GLU A 10 -9.60 -1.53 -16.23
C GLU A 10 -8.13 -1.52 -15.78
N GLU A 11 -7.19 -1.41 -16.72
CA GLU A 11 -5.76 -1.31 -16.41
C GLU A 11 -5.46 -0.04 -15.60
N GLN A 12 -6.10 1.09 -15.92
CA GLN A 12 -5.98 2.33 -15.13
C GLN A 12 -6.55 2.18 -13.72
N ALA A 13 -7.71 1.52 -13.58
CA ALA A 13 -8.33 1.26 -12.29
C ALA A 13 -7.47 0.33 -11.42
N GLU A 14 -6.87 -0.70 -12.00
CA GLU A 14 -5.93 -1.59 -11.31
C GLU A 14 -4.70 -0.83 -10.81
N LEU A 15 -4.10 0.03 -11.65
CA LEU A 15 -2.96 0.85 -11.26
C LEU A 15 -3.31 1.81 -10.12
N ALA A 16 -4.47 2.47 -10.20
CA ALA A 16 -4.95 3.35 -9.14
C ALA A 16 -5.21 2.57 -7.83
N ALA A 17 -5.80 1.38 -7.91
CA ALA A 17 -6.01 0.52 -6.75
C ALA A 17 -4.68 0.11 -6.11
N ARG A 18 -3.67 -0.26 -6.91
CA ARG A 18 -2.33 -0.59 -6.41
C ARG A 18 -1.63 0.60 -5.76
N ALA A 19 -1.72 1.79 -6.35
CA ALA A 19 -1.17 3.02 -5.76
C ALA A 19 -1.81 3.33 -4.40
N LEU A 20 -3.13 3.15 -4.27
CA LEU A 20 -3.83 3.35 -2.99
C LEU A 20 -3.30 2.41 -1.90
N LEU A 21 -3.01 1.13 -2.22
CA LEU A 21 -2.45 0.19 -1.24
C LEU A 21 -1.10 0.68 -0.71
N VAL A 22 -0.25 1.25 -1.58
CA VAL A 22 1.06 1.80 -1.19
C VAL A 22 0.88 3.01 -0.27
N GLU A 23 -0.05 3.91 -0.56
CA GLU A 23 -0.34 5.08 0.29
C GLU A 23 -0.91 4.68 1.67
N LEU A 24 -1.80 3.68 1.71
CA LEU A 24 -2.30 3.12 2.97
C LEU A 24 -1.16 2.52 3.80
N LYS A 25 -0.22 1.81 3.17
CA LYS A 25 0.97 1.31 3.86
C LYS A 25 1.85 2.43 4.39
N ARG A 26 2.14 3.47 3.60
CA ARG A 26 2.89 4.64 4.06
C ARG A 26 2.22 5.32 5.25
N THR A 27 0.90 5.46 5.21
CA THR A 27 0.11 6.03 6.31
C THR A 27 0.23 5.19 7.57
N ALA A 28 0.11 3.87 7.45
CA ALA A 28 0.30 2.95 8.58
C ALA A 28 1.71 3.06 9.17
N GLU A 29 2.77 3.08 8.35
CA GLU A 29 4.16 3.22 8.82
C GLU A 29 4.39 4.55 9.55
N GLN A 30 3.88 5.66 9.01
CA GLN A 30 3.97 6.98 9.65
C GLN A 30 3.23 7.00 11.00
N ALA A 31 2.03 6.43 11.06
CA ALA A 31 1.27 6.33 12.30
C ALA A 31 1.98 5.43 13.33
N GLN A 32 2.65 4.36 12.88
CA GLN A 32 3.46 3.51 13.73
C GLN A 32 4.65 4.26 14.31
N ALA A 33 5.39 4.98 13.46
CA ALA A 33 6.54 5.78 13.88
C ALA A 33 6.13 6.84 14.91
N ALA A 34 4.99 7.51 14.70
CA ALA A 34 4.44 8.47 15.65
C ALA A 34 4.06 7.81 17.00
N ALA A 35 3.45 6.62 16.96
CA ALA A 35 3.09 5.88 18.17
C ALA A 35 4.32 5.37 18.95
N LEU A 36 5.39 5.02 18.24
CA LEU A 36 6.67 4.59 18.82
C LEU A 36 7.50 5.74 19.42
N ALA A 37 7.31 6.97 18.94
CA ALA A 37 8.00 8.15 19.44
C ALA A 37 7.56 8.58 20.86
N SER A 38 6.53 7.94 21.42
CA SER A 38 6.01 8.20 22.77
C SER A 38 5.86 6.89 23.56
N PRO A 39 5.84 6.95 24.90
CA PRO A 39 5.48 5.79 25.71
C PRO A 39 4.14 5.19 25.27
N TYR A 40 4.04 3.87 25.35
CA TYR A 40 2.84 3.15 24.92
C TYR A 40 1.57 3.71 25.58
N SER A 41 0.57 4.00 24.75
CA SER A 41 -0.79 4.24 25.20
C SER A 41 -1.77 3.68 24.17
N ALA A 42 -2.89 3.13 24.63
CA ALA A 42 -3.91 2.61 23.74
C ALA A 42 -4.37 3.69 22.75
N LYS A 43 -4.60 4.92 23.21
CA LYS A 43 -5.00 6.07 22.37
C LYS A 43 -3.94 6.45 21.34
N GLY A 44 -2.66 6.46 21.71
CA GLY A 44 -1.57 6.80 20.78
C GLY A 44 -1.41 5.80 19.64
N TRP A 45 -1.80 4.54 19.86
CA TRP A 45 -1.75 3.48 18.85
C TRP A 45 -3.02 3.34 18.01
N THR A 46 -4.08 4.09 18.31
CA THR A 46 -5.34 4.01 17.54
C THR A 46 -5.16 4.35 16.06
N PRO A 47 -4.47 5.44 15.67
CA PRO A 47 -4.29 5.76 14.25
C PRO A 47 -3.59 4.65 13.46
N TRP A 48 -2.58 4.02 14.06
CA TRP A 48 -1.90 2.88 13.43
C TRP A 48 -2.83 1.68 13.24
N ARG A 49 -3.63 1.33 14.26
CA ARG A 49 -4.56 0.19 14.16
C ARG A 49 -5.62 0.40 13.07
N GLU A 50 -6.17 1.61 12.98
CA GLU A 50 -7.16 1.96 11.96
C GLU A 50 -6.55 1.87 10.55
N ALA A 51 -5.39 2.50 10.34
CA ALA A 51 -4.68 2.45 9.06
C ALA A 51 -4.26 1.02 8.68
N ALA A 52 -3.78 0.22 9.65
CA ALA A 52 -3.41 -1.17 9.42
C ALA A 52 -4.64 -2.03 9.07
N GLN A 53 -5.78 -1.81 9.73
CA GLN A 53 -7.02 -2.52 9.42
C GLN A 53 -7.52 -2.19 8.01
N GLU A 54 -7.51 -0.92 7.63
CA GLU A 54 -7.90 -0.47 6.30
C GLU A 54 -6.99 -1.05 5.22
N LEU A 55 -5.67 -1.00 5.42
CA LEU A 55 -4.69 -1.61 4.53
C LEU A 55 -4.95 -3.10 4.33
N GLN A 56 -5.16 -3.84 5.41
CA GLN A 56 -5.36 -5.29 5.35
C GLN A 56 -6.66 -5.67 4.65
N ALA A 57 -7.73 -4.89 4.85
CA ALA A 57 -8.98 -5.05 4.13
C ALA A 57 -8.79 -4.80 2.62
N ALA A 58 -8.10 -3.71 2.26
CA ALA A 58 -7.85 -3.34 0.87
C ALA A 58 -6.96 -4.37 0.13
N ILE A 59 -5.90 -4.86 0.78
CA ILE A 59 -5.04 -5.94 0.24
C ILE A 59 -5.86 -7.21 -0.02
N THR A 60 -6.72 -7.58 0.94
CA THR A 60 -7.57 -8.77 0.82
C THR A 60 -8.57 -8.63 -0.33
N GLN A 61 -9.20 -7.47 -0.46
CA GLN A 61 -10.11 -7.18 -1.57
C GLN A 61 -9.39 -7.19 -2.92
N HIS A 62 -8.22 -6.54 -3.03
CA HIS A 62 -7.44 -6.55 -4.27
C HIS A 62 -7.03 -7.97 -4.68
N ALA A 63 -6.57 -8.77 -3.72
CA ALA A 63 -6.23 -10.17 -3.96
C ALA A 63 -7.41 -10.98 -4.49
N ALA A 64 -8.60 -10.81 -3.91
CA ALA A 64 -9.82 -11.49 -4.33
C ALA A 64 -10.28 -11.06 -5.73
N VAL A 65 -10.31 -9.75 -6.02
CA VAL A 65 -10.75 -9.20 -7.30
C VAL A 65 -9.87 -9.67 -8.46
N HIS A 66 -8.54 -9.67 -8.26
CA HIS A 66 -7.58 -10.01 -9.31
C HIS A 66 -7.15 -11.48 -9.30
N GLY A 67 -7.69 -12.30 -8.39
CA GLY A 67 -7.33 -13.73 -8.26
C GLY A 67 -5.85 -13.96 -7.93
N VAL A 68 -5.20 -13.01 -7.26
CA VAL A 68 -3.78 -13.08 -6.91
C VAL A 68 -3.59 -13.47 -5.44
N ASN A 69 -2.40 -13.99 -5.10
CA ASN A 69 -2.09 -14.36 -3.72
C ASN A 69 -1.94 -13.09 -2.85
N ARG A 70 -2.75 -13.00 -1.77
CA ARG A 70 -2.72 -11.91 -0.77
C ARG A 70 -1.31 -11.59 -0.26
N PHE A 71 -0.51 -12.60 0.05
CA PHE A 71 0.86 -12.42 0.54
C PHE A 71 1.77 -11.75 -0.50
N LYS A 72 1.60 -12.06 -1.79
CA LYS A 72 2.36 -11.40 -2.87
C LYS A 72 1.98 -9.94 -2.99
N VAL A 73 0.70 -9.61 -2.86
CA VAL A 73 0.22 -8.22 -2.84
C VAL A 73 0.82 -7.47 -1.66
N GLU A 74 0.74 -8.03 -0.45
CA GLU A 74 1.29 -7.43 0.76
C GLU A 74 2.81 -7.21 0.69
N SER A 75 3.54 -8.18 0.15
CA SER A 75 5.00 -8.07 -0.05
C SER A 75 5.34 -6.96 -1.05
N TRP A 76 4.63 -6.89 -2.17
CA TRP A 76 4.81 -5.84 -3.17
C TRP A 76 4.50 -4.45 -2.59
N VAL A 77 3.36 -4.31 -1.90
CA VAL A 77 2.95 -3.05 -1.24
C VAL A 77 4.00 -2.60 -0.23
N THR A 78 4.51 -3.53 0.58
CA THR A 78 5.56 -3.23 1.57
C THR A 78 6.84 -2.76 0.89
N TYR A 79 7.28 -3.45 -0.16
CA TYR A 79 8.47 -3.06 -0.93
C TYR A 79 8.31 -1.65 -1.53
N GLN A 80 7.21 -1.39 -2.23
CA GLN A 80 6.97 -0.08 -2.84
C GLN A 80 6.85 1.05 -1.80
N ALA A 81 6.24 0.78 -0.65
CA ALA A 81 6.07 1.80 0.37
C ALA A 81 7.40 2.20 1.01
N LEU A 82 8.33 1.25 1.17
CA LEU A 82 9.57 1.44 1.92
C LEU A 82 10.82 1.66 1.04
N HIS A 83 10.81 1.22 -0.22
CA HIS A 83 12.01 1.15 -1.07
C HIS A 83 11.84 1.72 -2.48
N ALA A 84 10.71 2.36 -2.81
CA ALA A 84 10.47 2.85 -4.17
C ALA A 84 11.52 3.85 -4.72
N GLU A 85 12.34 4.48 -3.87
CA GLU A 85 13.44 5.35 -4.31
C GLU A 85 14.75 4.59 -4.64
N ASP A 86 14.90 3.33 -4.19
CA ASP A 86 16.11 2.52 -4.45
C ASP A 86 16.11 1.84 -5.83
N ASP A 87 14.97 1.77 -6.52
CA ASP A 87 14.87 1.21 -7.88
C ASP A 87 15.47 2.15 -8.97
N GLY A 88 16.00 3.32 -8.59
CA GLY A 88 16.54 4.34 -9.51
C GLY A 88 17.97 4.82 -9.24
N ALA A 89 18.65 4.31 -8.21
CA ALA A 89 20.02 4.70 -7.86
C ALA A 89 20.97 3.49 -7.96
N ALA A 90 21.30 3.12 -9.20
CA ALA A 90 22.48 2.32 -9.52
C ALA A 90 23.58 3.23 -10.10
#